data_AF-A0A954P668-F1
#
_entry.id   AF-A0A954P668-F1
#
_cell.length_a   1.000
_cell.length_b   1.000
_cell.length_c   1.000
_cell.angle_alpha   90.00
_cell.angle_beta   90.00
_cell.angle_gamma   90.00
#
_symmetry.space_group_name_H-M   'P 1'
#
loop_
_entity.id
_entity.type
_entity.pdbx_description
1 polymer ?
#
loop_
_entity_poly.entity_id
_entity_poly.type
_entity_poly.pdbx_seq_one_letter_code
_entity_poly.pdbx_strand_id
1 'polypeptide(L)'
;SLRASIRKSLKDTMSSMVPVTEEDVEDVYAYLASLEVPAAPQPPAGSPEALSLERGQQLFAGKAGCVTCHQGERLTADLQVKTGLESSRDFYEGYNPPSLRGLRNRRRFLHDGRGHSLEEVLTVYHQPQQLAGEELTAEELADLIRYLKSL
;
A
#
# COMPACT_ATOMS: atom_id res chain seq x y z
N SER A 1 3.25 -13.79 -12.64
CA SER A 1 3.92 -12.55 -13.08
C SER A 1 2.88 -11.53 -13.53
N LEU A 2 3.22 -10.23 -13.59
CA LEU A 2 2.29 -9.18 -14.02
C LEU A 2 1.68 -9.45 -15.41
N ARG A 3 2.49 -9.90 -16.37
CA ARG A 3 2.04 -10.31 -17.72
C ARG A 3 0.98 -11.41 -17.68
N ALA A 4 1.15 -12.42 -16.82
CA ALA A 4 0.16 -13.48 -16.66
C ALA A 4 -1.16 -12.95 -16.09
N SER A 5 -1.10 -12.02 -15.14
CA SER A 5 -2.29 -11.35 -14.60
C SER A 5 -3.00 -10.50 -15.65
N ILE A 6 -2.26 -9.72 -16.45
CA ILE A 6 -2.81 -8.92 -17.56
C ILE A 6 -3.55 -9.83 -18.54
N ARG A 7 -2.89 -10.89 -19.02
CA ARG A 7 -3.50 -11.86 -19.96
C ARG A 7 -4.78 -12.45 -19.40
N LYS A 8 -4.77 -12.87 -18.14
CA LYS A 8 -5.95 -13.43 -17.47
C LYS A 8 -7.07 -12.39 -17.37
N SER A 9 -6.78 -11.16 -16.95
CA SER A 9 -7.79 -10.10 -16.81
C SER A 9 -8.44 -9.71 -18.13
N LEU A 10 -7.65 -9.58 -19.21
CA LEU A 10 -8.17 -9.27 -20.54
C LEU A 10 -9.15 -10.34 -21.04
N LYS A 11 -8.84 -11.61 -20.75
CA LYS A 11 -9.67 -12.76 -21.15
C LYS A 11 -10.89 -12.94 -20.25
N ASP A 12 -10.70 -13.01 -18.94
CA ASP A 12 -11.69 -13.52 -17.99
C ASP A 12 -12.58 -12.41 -17.42
N THR A 13 -12.03 -11.20 -17.22
CA THR A 13 -12.74 -10.11 -16.52
C THR A 13 -13.25 -9.07 -17.51
N MET A 14 -12.39 -8.60 -18.41
CA MET A 14 -12.75 -7.59 -19.40
C MET A 14 -13.55 -8.18 -20.57
N SER A 15 -13.63 -9.52 -20.66
CA SER A 15 -14.41 -10.24 -21.67
C SER A 15 -14.15 -9.70 -23.09
N SER A 16 -12.86 -9.53 -23.44
CA SER A 16 -12.48 -9.05 -24.76
C SER A 16 -13.19 -9.85 -25.85
N MET A 17 -13.91 -9.15 -26.75
CA MET A 17 -14.63 -9.78 -27.86
C MET A 17 -13.70 -10.24 -28.99
N VAL A 18 -12.41 -9.91 -28.89
CA VAL A 18 -11.35 -10.33 -29.82
C VAL A 18 -10.29 -11.15 -29.10
N PRO A 19 -9.63 -12.10 -29.79
CA PRO A 19 -8.55 -12.89 -29.22
C PRO A 19 -7.44 -11.98 -28.68
N VAL A 20 -7.12 -12.14 -27.40
CA VAL A 20 -5.99 -11.43 -26.76
C VAL A 20 -4.69 -11.99 -27.30
N THR A 21 -3.89 -11.13 -27.93
CA THR A 21 -2.57 -11.46 -28.45
C THR A 21 -1.48 -11.19 -27.41
N GLU A 22 -0.27 -11.69 -27.66
CA GLU A 22 0.89 -11.34 -26.81
C GLU A 22 1.30 -9.87 -26.97
N GLU A 23 1.05 -9.27 -28.14
CA GLU A 23 1.28 -7.84 -28.38
C GLU A 23 0.38 -6.99 -27.48
N ASP A 24 -0.91 -7.33 -27.36
CA ASP A 24 -1.84 -6.64 -26.44
C ASP A 24 -1.35 -6.70 -24.99
N VAL A 25 -0.79 -7.84 -24.57
CA VAL A 25 -0.26 -8.02 -23.20
C VAL A 25 0.97 -7.15 -22.98
N GLU A 26 1.87 -7.07 -23.96
CA GLU A 26 3.08 -6.23 -23.86
C GLU A 26 2.74 -4.74 -23.94
N ASP A 27 1.77 -4.32 -24.75
CA ASP A 27 1.32 -2.92 -24.83
C ASP A 27 0.72 -2.46 -23.51
N VAL A 28 -0.18 -3.25 -22.92
CA VAL A 28 -0.74 -2.95 -21.60
C VAL A 28 0.35 -2.96 -20.54
N TYR A 29 1.28 -3.92 -20.59
CA TYR A 29 2.40 -3.96 -19.67
C TYR A 29 3.28 -2.71 -19.79
N ALA A 30 3.63 -2.28 -20.99
CA ALA A 30 4.43 -1.10 -21.26
C ALA A 30 3.74 0.17 -20.76
N TYR A 31 2.44 0.30 -21.03
CA TYR A 31 1.62 1.40 -20.50
C TYR A 31 1.66 1.42 -18.97
N LEU A 32 1.36 0.30 -18.30
CA LEU A 32 1.37 0.21 -16.83
C LEU A 32 2.77 0.48 -16.24
N ALA A 33 3.82 0.04 -16.91
CA ALA A 33 5.21 0.27 -16.50
C ALA A 33 5.65 1.74 -16.66
N SER A 34 5.04 2.48 -17.58
CA SER A 34 5.29 3.92 -17.76
C SER A 34 4.56 4.83 -16.75
N LEU A 35 3.63 4.28 -15.95
CA LEU A 35 2.88 5.07 -15.00
C LEU A 35 3.78 5.54 -13.85
N GLU A 36 3.92 6.85 -13.71
CA GLU A 36 4.63 7.47 -12.60
C GLU A 36 3.68 7.79 -11.45
N VAL A 37 4.16 7.60 -10.22
CA VAL A 37 3.46 8.06 -9.02
C VAL A 37 3.95 9.49 -8.73
N PRO A 38 3.06 10.51 -8.77
CA PRO A 38 3.46 11.87 -8.48
C PRO A 38 4.02 11.99 -7.05
N ALA A 39 5.21 12.55 -6.92
CA ALA A 39 5.83 12.80 -5.62
C ALA A 39 4.95 13.72 -4.77
N ALA A 40 4.91 13.47 -3.46
CA ALA A 40 4.33 14.43 -2.52
C ALA A 40 5.26 15.65 -2.39
N PRO A 41 4.70 16.87 -2.28
CA PRO A 41 5.49 18.05 -1.95
C PRO A 41 6.26 17.84 -0.65
N GLN A 42 7.55 18.16 -0.64
CA GLN A 42 8.39 18.06 0.55
C GLN A 42 8.37 19.40 1.30
N PRO A 43 8.24 19.38 2.64
CA PRO A 43 8.34 20.58 3.44
C PRO A 43 9.77 21.13 3.45
N PRO A 44 9.98 22.42 3.77
CA PRO A 44 11.31 22.99 3.94
C PRO A 44 12.12 22.23 5.00
N ALA A 45 13.41 22.03 4.74
CA ALA A 45 14.30 21.37 5.68
C ALA A 45 14.30 22.09 7.04
N GLY A 46 14.21 21.32 8.13
CA GLY A 46 14.16 21.84 9.50
C GLY A 46 12.81 22.44 9.92
N SER A 47 11.79 22.46 9.04
CA SER A 47 10.44 22.87 9.46
C SER A 47 9.82 21.84 10.42
N PRO A 48 8.82 22.23 11.24
CA PRO A 48 8.09 21.30 12.09
C PRO A 48 7.52 20.10 11.31
N GLU A 49 7.07 20.31 10.07
CA GLU A 49 6.57 19.28 9.18
C GLU A 49 7.67 18.32 8.71
N ALA A 50 8.86 18.83 8.37
CA ALA A 50 10.00 17.99 8.00
C ALA A 50 10.43 17.09 9.16
N LEU A 51 10.53 17.66 10.37
CA LEU A 51 10.83 16.89 11.58
C LEU A 51 9.76 15.83 11.89
N SER A 52 8.50 16.13 11.59
CA SER A 52 7.41 15.16 11.73
C SER A 52 7.50 14.02 10.72
N LEU A 53 7.87 14.30 9.48
CA LEU A 53 8.12 13.25 8.47
C LEU A 53 9.26 12.33 8.89
N GLU A 54 10.36 12.91 9.42
CA GLU A 54 11.49 12.13 9.92
C GLU A 54 11.09 11.21 11.08
N ARG A 55 10.33 11.71 12.07
CA ARG A 55 9.80 10.87 13.16
C ARG A 55 8.87 9.79 12.64
N GLY A 56 7.97 10.12 11.71
CA GLY A 56 7.07 9.16 11.07
C GLY A 56 7.82 8.05 10.32
N GLN A 57 8.91 8.40 9.64
CA GLN A 57 9.79 7.42 8.97
C GLN A 57 10.47 6.49 9.97
N GLN A 58 10.95 7.02 11.10
CA GLN A 58 11.54 6.21 12.16
C GLN A 58 10.52 5.24 12.77
N LEU A 59 9.29 5.70 13.00
CA LEU A 59 8.19 4.85 13.46
C LEU A 59 7.87 3.74 12.44
N PHE A 60 7.80 4.08 11.15
CA PHE A 60 7.54 3.13 10.07
C PHE A 60 8.57 2.00 10.02
N ALA A 61 9.85 2.33 10.20
CA ALA A 61 10.95 1.35 10.18
C ALA A 61 11.14 0.61 11.51
N GLY A 62 10.79 1.23 12.63
CA GLY A 62 10.98 0.71 13.97
C GLY A 62 9.66 0.30 14.62
N LYS A 63 9.21 1.11 15.58
CA LYS A 63 8.10 0.82 16.51
C LYS A 63 6.82 0.32 15.84
N ALA A 64 6.43 0.88 14.70
CA ALA A 64 5.22 0.47 13.99
C ALA A 64 5.41 -0.77 13.10
N GLY A 65 6.65 -1.21 12.87
CA GLY A 65 7.00 -2.43 12.15
C GLY A 65 6.57 -2.48 10.69
N CYS A 66 6.13 -1.38 10.08
CA CYS A 66 5.53 -1.37 8.74
C CYS A 66 6.48 -1.88 7.66
N VAL A 67 7.79 -1.61 7.81
CA VAL A 67 8.83 -2.06 6.87
C VAL A 67 8.95 -3.58 6.79
N THR A 68 8.43 -4.34 7.75
CA THR A 68 8.48 -5.81 7.72
C THR A 68 7.72 -6.41 6.54
N CYS A 69 6.64 -5.75 6.09
CA CYS A 69 5.84 -6.17 4.94
C CYS A 69 5.95 -5.19 3.76
N HIS A 70 6.06 -3.89 4.05
CA HIS A 70 6.13 -2.83 3.03
C HIS A 70 7.58 -2.44 2.74
N GLN A 71 8.29 -3.35 2.07
CA GLN A 71 9.75 -3.28 1.91
C GLN A 71 10.21 -2.56 0.65
N GLY A 72 11.46 -2.10 0.69
CA GLY A 72 12.22 -1.61 -0.45
C GLY A 72 11.65 -0.36 -1.12
N GLU A 73 12.21 -0.01 -2.27
CA GLU A 73 11.85 1.20 -3.02
C GLU A 73 10.39 1.20 -3.51
N ARG A 74 9.80 0.02 -3.64
CA ARG A 74 8.40 -0.14 -4.07
C ARG A 74 7.42 -0.14 -2.90
N LEU A 75 7.90 -0.18 -1.65
CA LEU A 75 7.09 -0.22 -0.43
C LEU A 75 6.06 -1.37 -0.45
N THR A 76 6.48 -2.51 -0.97
CA THR A 76 5.72 -3.76 -1.13
C THR A 76 6.71 -4.89 -1.35
N ALA A 77 6.31 -6.11 -1.01
CA ALA A 77 7.10 -7.31 -1.21
C ALA A 77 6.21 -8.43 -1.79
N ASP A 78 6.83 -9.38 -2.48
CA ASP A 78 6.15 -10.59 -2.96
C ASP A 78 6.03 -11.60 -1.80
N LEU A 79 5.17 -11.24 -0.85
CA LEU A 79 4.88 -11.99 0.37
C LEU A 79 3.39 -12.20 0.49
N GLN A 80 2.98 -13.34 1.04
CA GLN A 80 1.60 -13.55 1.48
C GLN A 80 1.59 -13.58 3.02
N VAL A 81 0.93 -12.61 3.62
CA VAL A 81 0.92 -12.42 5.08
C VAL A 81 -0.49 -12.50 5.64
N LYS A 82 -0.62 -13.10 6.83
CA LYS A 82 -1.85 -13.06 7.61
C LYS A 82 -1.87 -11.77 8.43
N THR A 83 -2.88 -10.93 8.21
CA THR A 83 -2.98 -9.59 8.82
C THR A 83 -4.15 -9.45 9.79
N GLY A 84 -4.93 -10.52 10.00
CA GLY A 84 -6.18 -10.47 10.77
C GLY A 84 -7.33 -9.79 10.03
N LEU A 85 -7.14 -9.48 8.74
CA LEU A 85 -8.15 -8.86 7.88
C LEU A 85 -8.95 -9.89 7.07
N GLU A 86 -8.55 -11.15 7.15
CA GLU A 86 -9.12 -12.26 6.40
C GLU A 86 -10.57 -12.52 6.78
N SER A 87 -11.36 -12.93 5.80
CA SER A 87 -12.73 -13.41 5.92
C SER A 87 -12.79 -14.89 5.57
N SER A 88 -13.74 -15.62 6.17
CA SER A 88 -14.02 -17.02 5.79
C SER A 88 -14.50 -17.18 4.34
N ARG A 89 -14.85 -16.08 3.68
CA ARG A 89 -15.23 -16.03 2.26
C ARG A 89 -14.06 -15.74 1.33
N ASP A 90 -12.88 -15.45 1.86
CA ASP A 90 -11.72 -15.16 1.04
C ASP A 90 -11.20 -16.43 0.37
N PHE A 91 -10.82 -16.30 -0.89
CA PHE A 91 -10.26 -17.42 -1.65
C PHE A 91 -8.83 -17.76 -1.21
N TYR A 92 -8.11 -16.79 -0.64
CA TYR A 92 -6.71 -16.95 -0.22
C TYR A 92 -6.58 -16.71 1.28
N GLU A 93 -5.70 -17.47 1.96
CA GLU A 93 -5.49 -17.38 3.41
C GLU A 93 -4.60 -16.21 3.86
N GLY A 94 -4.53 -15.13 3.10
CA GLY A 94 -3.67 -14.00 3.41
C GLY A 94 -3.47 -13.10 2.20
N TYR A 95 -2.84 -11.96 2.43
CA TYR A 95 -2.76 -10.87 1.47
C TYR A 95 -1.33 -10.53 1.10
N ASN A 96 -1.16 -10.06 -0.13
CA ASN A 96 0.08 -9.41 -0.52
C ASN A 96 0.05 -7.95 -0.04
N PRO A 97 1.10 -7.46 0.63
CA PRO A 97 1.13 -6.07 1.10
C PRO A 97 1.08 -5.14 -0.11
N PRO A 98 0.06 -4.28 -0.26
CA PRO A 98 0.00 -3.35 -1.38
C PRO A 98 1.15 -2.35 -1.31
N SER A 99 1.55 -1.80 -2.45
CA SER A 99 2.48 -0.67 -2.45
C SER A 99 1.86 0.52 -1.71
N LEU A 100 2.65 1.14 -0.83
CA LEU A 100 2.26 2.37 -0.14
C LEU A 100 2.60 3.64 -0.94
N ARG A 101 3.14 3.52 -2.16
CA ARG A 101 3.42 4.69 -2.99
C ARG A 101 2.13 5.37 -3.45
N GLY A 102 2.08 6.70 -3.34
CA GLY A 102 0.94 7.51 -3.75
C GLY A 102 -0.28 7.34 -2.84
N LEU A 103 -0.08 6.91 -1.59
CA LEU A 103 -1.17 6.60 -0.66
C LEU A 103 -2.09 7.79 -0.40
N ARG A 104 -1.53 9.02 -0.44
CA ARG A 104 -2.28 10.28 -0.35
C ARG A 104 -3.40 10.45 -1.39
N ASN A 105 -3.32 9.75 -2.52
CA ASN A 105 -4.31 9.86 -3.60
C ASN A 105 -5.46 8.85 -3.46
N ARG A 106 -5.42 7.97 -2.44
CA ARG A 106 -6.46 6.97 -2.17
C ARG A 106 -7.57 7.56 -1.30
N ARG A 107 -8.82 7.18 -1.60
CA ARG A 107 -10.03 7.57 -0.85
C ARG A 107 -10.59 6.46 0.03
N ARG A 108 -10.27 5.21 -0.31
CA ARG A 108 -10.66 3.99 0.39
C ARG A 108 -9.44 3.09 0.51
N PHE A 109 -9.37 2.35 1.60
CA PHE A 109 -8.25 1.50 1.97
C PHE A 109 -8.71 0.07 2.23
N LEU A 110 -7.75 -0.85 2.25
CA LEU A 110 -7.95 -2.30 2.36
C LEU A 110 -8.60 -2.92 1.11
N HIS A 111 -8.59 -4.24 1.02
CA HIS A 111 -9.01 -4.97 -0.18
C HIS A 111 -10.51 -4.82 -0.51
N ASP A 112 -11.33 -4.55 0.52
CA ASP A 112 -12.79 -4.37 0.42
C ASP A 112 -13.22 -2.90 0.51
N GLY A 113 -12.28 -1.97 0.69
CA GLY A 113 -12.56 -0.54 0.77
C GLY A 113 -13.26 -0.10 2.05
N ARG A 114 -13.26 -0.91 3.12
CA ARG A 114 -13.92 -0.60 4.41
C ARG A 114 -13.24 0.53 5.18
N GLY A 115 -11.95 0.79 4.95
CA GLY A 115 -11.23 1.89 5.57
C GLY A 115 -11.43 3.19 4.81
N HIS A 116 -11.90 4.24 5.50
CA HIS A 116 -12.21 5.56 4.93
C HIS A 116 -11.09 6.59 5.15
N SER A 117 -10.16 6.32 6.07
CA SER A 117 -9.00 7.15 6.35
C SER A 117 -7.82 6.30 6.84
N LEU A 118 -6.61 6.86 6.82
CA LEU A 118 -5.44 6.18 7.38
C LEU A 118 -5.54 6.07 8.90
N GLU A 119 -6.15 7.06 9.53
CA GLU A 119 -6.49 7.08 10.94
C GLU A 119 -7.36 5.86 11.29
N GLU A 120 -8.43 5.60 10.53
CA GLU A 120 -9.31 4.44 10.74
C GLU A 120 -8.58 3.12 10.48
N VAL A 121 -7.76 3.04 9.42
CA VAL A 121 -6.95 1.85 9.13
C VAL A 121 -6.03 1.51 10.31
N LEU A 122 -5.30 2.50 10.84
CA LEU A 122 -4.28 2.27 11.86
C LEU A 122 -4.82 2.16 13.28
N THR A 123 -6.09 2.49 13.52
CA THR A 123 -6.71 2.44 14.85
C THR A 123 -7.83 1.41 14.96
N VAL A 124 -8.40 0.93 13.85
CA VAL A 124 -9.51 -0.03 13.87
C VAL A 124 -9.14 -1.35 13.22
N TYR A 125 -8.57 -1.32 12.01
CA TYR A 125 -8.48 -2.53 11.18
C TYR A 125 -7.09 -3.16 11.14
N HIS A 126 -6.04 -2.35 11.17
CA HIS A 126 -4.66 -2.78 10.94
C HIS A 126 -3.72 -2.03 11.90
N GLN A 127 -3.92 -2.27 13.19
CA GLN A 127 -3.25 -1.52 14.24
C GLN A 127 -1.78 -1.97 14.39
N PRO A 128 -0.80 -1.06 14.48
CA PRO A 128 0.60 -1.42 14.69
C PRO A 128 0.82 -2.30 15.93
N GLN A 129 0.07 -2.09 17.02
CA GLN A 129 0.17 -2.91 18.23
C GLN A 129 -0.16 -4.39 17.97
N GLN A 130 -1.10 -4.68 17.07
CA GLN A 130 -1.50 -6.04 16.74
C GLN A 130 -0.47 -6.76 15.85
N LEU A 131 0.44 -6.00 15.22
CA LEU A 131 1.40 -6.51 14.23
C LEU A 131 2.84 -6.52 14.77
N ALA A 132 3.22 -5.45 15.48
CA ALA A 132 4.56 -5.21 16.00
C ALA A 132 4.62 -5.24 17.54
N GLY A 133 3.49 -5.31 18.24
CA GLY A 133 3.42 -5.46 19.70
C GLY A 133 3.48 -4.16 20.49
N GLU A 134 3.67 -3.01 19.84
CA GLU A 134 3.78 -1.70 20.50
C GLU A 134 2.64 -0.75 20.12
N GLU A 135 2.07 -0.08 21.13
CA GLU A 135 1.05 0.95 20.93
C GLU A 135 1.70 2.31 20.61
N LEU A 136 1.11 3.03 19.66
CA LEU A 136 1.55 4.37 19.29
C LEU A 136 0.78 5.42 20.11
N THR A 137 1.46 6.47 20.55
CA THR A 137 0.77 7.66 21.08
C THR A 137 0.02 8.39 19.96
N ALA A 138 -0.85 9.34 20.33
CA ALA A 138 -1.56 10.16 19.35
C ALA A 138 -0.60 10.97 18.47
N GLU A 139 0.49 11.50 19.03
CA GLU A 139 1.52 12.23 18.31
C GLU A 139 2.30 11.31 17.35
N GLU A 140 2.69 10.13 17.82
CA GLU A 140 3.38 9.12 16.98
C GLU A 140 2.50 8.68 15.81
N LEU A 141 1.21 8.43 16.07
CA LEU A 141 0.25 8.09 15.02
C LEU A 141 0.12 9.23 13.99
N ALA A 142 0.05 10.49 14.44
CA ALA A 142 -0.02 11.63 13.56
C ALA A 142 1.24 11.80 12.69
N ASP A 143 2.43 11.58 13.27
CA ASP A 143 3.70 11.60 12.56
C ASP A 143 3.78 10.46 11.53
N LEU A 144 3.39 9.24 11.90
CA LEU A 144 3.33 8.09 11.00
C LEU A 144 2.37 8.35 9.83
N ILE A 145 1.17 8.86 10.10
CA ILE A 145 0.20 9.18 9.05
C ILE A 145 0.73 10.25 8.10
N ARG A 146 1.42 11.26 8.62
CA ARG A 146 2.05 12.29 7.80
C ARG A 146 3.11 11.69 6.89
N TYR A 147 3.96 10.81 7.42
CA TYR A 147 4.93 10.07 6.62
C TYR A 147 4.26 9.22 5.55
N LEU A 148 3.25 8.43 5.89
CA LEU A 148 2.48 7.62 4.96
C LEU A 148 1.83 8.44 3.82
N LYS A 149 1.37 9.66 4.11
CA LYS A 149 0.82 10.60 3.11
C LYS A 149 1.92 11.20 2.21
N SER A 150 3.19 11.10 2.58
CA SER A 150 4.32 11.58 1.77
C SER A 150 4.87 10.55 0.76
N LEU A 151 4.45 9.29 0.89
CA LEU A 151 4.89 8.15 0.05
C LEU A 151 4.20 8.14 -1.33
#